data_AF-A0A6A2XLT4-F1
#
_entry.id   AF-A0A6A2XLT4-F1
#
_cell.length_a   1.000
_cell.length_b   1.000
_cell.length_c   1.000
_cell.angle_alpha   90.00
_cell.angle_beta   90.00
_cell.angle_gamma   90.00
#
_symmetry.space_group_name_H-M   'P 1'
#
loop_
_entity.id
_entity.type
_entity.pdbx_description
1 polymer ?
#
loop_
_entity_poly.entity_id
_entity_poly.type
_entity_poly.pdbx_seq_one_letter_code
_entity_poly.pdbx_strand_id
1 'polypeptide(L)'
;MTGPAVMVTKGGGSGGGRKQGAKVVKSCEDEEQQNQISVSALLLSALRKSMVSCRVDREDEAMSSSAVHHMEIGWPTNVRHVSHVTFDWFNGFLGLPVEFQVEVPGRVPSASATVFGISVESMQCSLDSKGNSVPTILLLMQERLYSQGGLKAEGIFRINPENGQEEFVRDQLNWGIVPDDINVHCLAGLIKAWFRELPSGVLDGLSPEQVLGCDNEDKYVELVKQLKPMEAGLLHWAVDLMADVVEEEESNKMNARNIAMVFAPNMTQMSDPLMALMHAVQVMNLLQTLIMKTLLEREETASSSYAFDGPTDDEFDCRSLQEMDMSCEEPMSDYSNSLYANSSGDENEIEPLGE
;
A
#
# COMPACT_ATOMS: atom_id res chain seq x y z
N MET A 1 3.45 43.30 -53.06
CA MET A 1 2.40 42.41 -53.61
C MET A 1 1.33 42.26 -52.52
N THR A 2 0.49 43.27 -52.28
CA THR A 2 -0.87 43.45 -52.85
C THR A 2 -1.74 42.18 -52.74
N GLY A 3 -2.78 42.24 -51.88
CA GLY A 3 -3.87 41.24 -51.76
C GLY A 3 -4.76 41.15 -53.02
N PRO A 4 -5.97 40.55 -53.00
CA PRO A 4 -7.02 40.78 -51.99
C PRO A 4 -7.96 39.58 -51.67
N ALA A 5 -9.04 39.90 -50.94
CA ALA A 5 -10.16 39.09 -50.46
C ALA A 5 -11.30 38.87 -51.49
N VAL A 6 -12.45 38.34 -50.99
CA VAL A 6 -13.86 38.35 -51.51
C VAL A 6 -14.28 37.00 -52.19
N MET A 7 -15.45 36.33 -52.05
CA MET A 7 -16.86 36.57 -51.61
C MET A 7 -17.50 35.19 -51.26
N VAL A 8 -18.22 34.99 -50.14
CA VAL A 8 -19.71 34.93 -49.95
C VAL A 8 -20.55 34.25 -51.05
N THR A 9 -21.32 33.21 -50.68
CA THR A 9 -22.74 33.02 -51.07
C THR A 9 -23.56 32.33 -49.97
N LYS A 10 -24.86 32.65 -49.95
CA LYS A 10 -25.87 32.58 -48.88
C LYS A 10 -27.09 31.79 -49.39
N GLY A 11 -27.88 31.22 -48.48
CA GLY A 11 -29.28 30.79 -48.68
C GLY A 11 -29.52 29.36 -48.17
N GLY A 12 -30.29 29.09 -47.10
CA GLY A 12 -31.74 29.32 -46.92
C GLY A 12 -32.46 28.03 -47.38
N GLY A 13 -33.26 27.29 -46.61
CA GLY A 13 -34.17 27.57 -45.50
C GLY A 13 -35.56 27.02 -45.87
N SER A 14 -36.28 26.42 -44.91
CA SER A 14 -37.69 25.92 -44.97
C SER A 14 -37.88 24.49 -45.53
N GLY A 15 -38.69 23.58 -44.97
CA GLY A 15 -39.66 23.63 -43.88
C GLY A 15 -40.90 22.78 -44.22
N GLY A 16 -41.31 21.87 -43.31
CA GLY A 16 -42.74 21.58 -43.06
C GLY A 16 -43.41 20.30 -43.62
N GLY A 17 -43.76 19.39 -42.69
CA GLY A 17 -45.10 18.77 -42.48
C GLY A 17 -45.58 17.63 -43.42
N ARG A 18 -45.78 16.37 -42.99
CA ARG A 18 -46.77 15.71 -42.08
C ARG A 18 -48.04 15.13 -42.77
N LYS A 19 -48.33 13.85 -42.41
CA LYS A 19 -49.62 13.09 -42.39
C LYS A 19 -50.11 12.47 -43.72
N GLN A 20 -50.85 11.34 -43.81
CA GLN A 20 -51.34 10.22 -42.94
C GLN A 20 -52.07 9.20 -43.85
N GLY A 21 -52.29 7.95 -43.39
CA GLY A 21 -53.39 7.02 -43.81
C GLY A 21 -52.93 5.70 -44.45
N ALA A 22 -52.95 4.54 -43.76
CA ALA A 22 -54.06 3.55 -43.56
C ALA A 22 -54.55 2.88 -44.88
N LYS A 23 -54.77 1.56 -45.07
CA LYS A 23 -55.27 0.42 -44.26
C LYS A 23 -55.04 -0.90 -45.09
N VAL A 24 -54.52 -2.02 -44.55
CA VAL A 24 -55.15 -3.36 -44.24
C VAL A 24 -55.84 -4.07 -45.46
N VAL A 25 -55.64 -5.33 -45.88
CA VAL A 25 -55.71 -6.70 -45.27
C VAL A 25 -55.15 -7.74 -46.30
N LYS A 26 -54.43 -8.82 -45.89
CA LYS A 26 -54.84 -10.26 -46.00
C LYS A 26 -53.69 -11.27 -45.72
N SER A 27 -53.92 -12.06 -44.66
CA SER A 27 -53.38 -13.35 -44.15
C SER A 27 -53.31 -14.49 -45.18
N CYS A 28 -52.63 -15.65 -45.03
CA CYS A 28 -51.76 -16.34 -44.03
C CYS A 28 -51.07 -17.54 -44.75
N GLU A 29 -50.25 -18.33 -44.01
CA GLU A 29 -49.51 -19.58 -44.37
C GLU A 29 -48.05 -19.29 -44.83
N ASP A 30 -46.95 -19.73 -44.20
CA ASP A 30 -46.66 -20.85 -43.29
C ASP A 30 -45.32 -20.65 -42.50
N GLU A 31 -45.25 -21.32 -41.33
CA GLU A 31 -44.06 -21.86 -40.61
C GLU A 31 -43.09 -20.93 -39.84
N GLU A 32 -43.26 -20.92 -38.52
CA GLU A 32 -42.20 -20.73 -37.51
C GLU A 32 -41.15 -21.86 -37.60
N GLN A 33 -39.85 -21.56 -37.42
CA GLN A 33 -38.99 -22.20 -36.40
C GLN A 33 -37.50 -21.76 -36.49
N GLN A 34 -36.96 -21.50 -35.29
CA GLN A 34 -35.57 -21.58 -34.85
C GLN A 34 -34.44 -20.89 -35.63
N ASN A 35 -33.99 -19.76 -35.09
CA ASN A 35 -32.59 -19.31 -35.20
C ASN A 35 -31.94 -19.37 -33.81
N GLN A 36 -31.59 -20.59 -33.37
CA GLN A 36 -30.69 -20.82 -32.23
C GLN A 36 -29.42 -21.51 -32.75
N ILE A 37 -28.40 -20.70 -33.03
CA ILE A 37 -27.07 -21.22 -33.36
C ILE A 37 -26.45 -21.66 -32.03
N SER A 38 -26.32 -22.98 -31.86
CA SER A 38 -25.76 -23.62 -30.67
C SER A 38 -24.31 -23.20 -30.45
N VAL A 39 -23.98 -22.71 -29.24
CA VAL A 39 -22.63 -22.33 -28.81
C VAL A 39 -21.62 -23.49 -29.00
N SER A 40 -22.11 -24.73 -28.95
CA SER A 40 -21.37 -25.95 -29.23
C SER A 40 -20.84 -26.01 -30.67
N ALA A 41 -21.57 -25.47 -31.64
CA ALA A 41 -21.14 -25.41 -33.03
C ALA A 41 -20.05 -24.34 -33.26
N LEU A 42 -20.07 -23.27 -32.47
CA LEU A 42 -19.04 -22.25 -32.49
C LEU A 42 -17.73 -22.77 -31.85
N LEU A 43 -17.84 -23.52 -30.75
CA LEU A 43 -16.71 -24.20 -30.11
C LEU A 43 -16.12 -25.33 -30.98
N LEU A 44 -16.97 -26.15 -31.61
CA LEU A 44 -16.51 -27.21 -32.52
C LEU A 44 -15.86 -26.65 -33.80
N SER A 45 -16.32 -25.51 -34.31
CA SER A 45 -15.70 -24.85 -35.45
C SER A 45 -14.38 -24.15 -35.08
N ALA A 46 -14.27 -23.59 -33.87
CA ALA A 46 -13.01 -23.10 -33.33
C ALA A 46 -11.99 -24.22 -33.10
N LEU A 47 -12.41 -25.36 -32.54
CA LEU A 47 -11.56 -26.55 -32.34
C LEU A 47 -11.14 -27.18 -33.68
N ARG A 48 -12.03 -27.25 -34.67
CA ARG A 48 -11.66 -27.71 -36.03
C ARG A 48 -10.69 -26.77 -36.73
N LYS A 49 -10.83 -25.45 -36.56
CA LYS A 49 -9.86 -24.47 -37.08
C LYS A 49 -8.52 -24.53 -36.33
N SER A 50 -8.54 -24.83 -35.04
CA SER A 50 -7.34 -25.00 -34.22
C SER A 50 -6.58 -26.29 -34.56
N MET A 51 -7.27 -27.38 -34.95
CA MET A 51 -6.62 -28.64 -35.37
C MET A 51 -6.16 -28.68 -36.85
N VAL A 52 -6.45 -27.65 -37.65
CA VAL A 52 -6.06 -27.56 -39.07
C VAL A 52 -4.81 -26.68 -39.29
N SER A 53 -4.26 -26.05 -38.25
CA SER A 53 -3.03 -25.24 -38.35
C SER A 53 -1.75 -26.00 -37.99
N CYS A 54 -1.66 -27.29 -38.33
CA CYS A 54 -0.43 -28.08 -38.32
C CYS A 54 -0.49 -29.13 -39.44
N ARG A 55 -0.60 -28.68 -40.69
CA ARG A 55 -0.28 -29.54 -41.84
C ARG A 55 0.21 -28.67 -43.00
N VAL A 56 1.51 -28.46 -43.05
CA VAL A 56 2.18 -27.97 -44.26
C VAL A 56 2.62 -29.21 -45.03
N ASP A 57 1.73 -29.71 -45.89
CA ASP A 57 2.15 -30.54 -47.03
C ASP A 57 2.27 -29.59 -48.22
N ARG A 58 3.47 -29.47 -48.81
CA ARG A 58 3.65 -28.97 -50.16
C ARG A 58 4.84 -29.70 -50.81
N GLU A 59 4.52 -30.48 -51.82
CA GLU A 59 5.44 -31.17 -52.72
C GLU A 59 6.15 -30.18 -53.66
N ASP A 60 7.39 -30.58 -54.01
CA ASP A 60 8.45 -30.05 -54.87
C ASP A 60 8.13 -29.00 -55.96
N GLU A 61 8.95 -27.93 -56.01
CA GLU A 61 9.43 -27.26 -57.23
C GLU A 61 10.82 -26.64 -56.92
N ALA A 62 11.74 -26.74 -57.87
CA ALA A 62 13.18 -26.56 -57.68
C ALA A 62 13.67 -25.09 -57.71
N MET A 63 14.91 -24.92 -57.24
CA MET A 63 15.88 -23.81 -57.46
C MET A 63 15.91 -22.60 -56.50
N SER A 64 16.95 -22.65 -55.65
CA SER A 64 17.88 -21.59 -55.25
C SER A 64 17.34 -20.26 -54.70
N SER A 65 17.40 -20.11 -53.37
CA SER A 65 17.91 -18.87 -52.76
C SER A 65 18.30 -19.11 -51.29
N SER A 66 19.55 -18.76 -50.97
CA SER A 66 20.09 -18.42 -49.64
C SER A 66 19.51 -19.17 -48.43
N ALA A 67 20.28 -20.11 -47.88
CA ALA A 67 20.04 -20.81 -46.64
C ALA A 67 19.88 -19.84 -45.45
N VAL A 68 18.68 -19.34 -45.23
CA VAL A 68 18.24 -18.84 -43.93
C VAL A 68 17.77 -20.09 -43.21
N HIS A 69 18.57 -20.60 -42.28
CA HIS A 69 18.15 -21.68 -41.41
C HIS A 69 16.88 -21.24 -40.68
N HIS A 70 15.74 -21.82 -41.05
CA HIS A 70 14.49 -21.68 -40.32
C HIS A 70 14.70 -22.29 -38.94
N MET A 71 14.89 -21.44 -37.93
CA MET A 71 15.12 -21.87 -36.56
C MET A 71 13.79 -22.30 -35.96
N GLU A 72 13.46 -23.60 -36.06
CA GLU A 72 12.35 -24.21 -35.35
C GLU A 72 12.74 -24.46 -33.90
N ILE A 73 12.27 -23.59 -32.99
CA ILE A 73 12.41 -23.82 -31.54
C ILE A 73 11.48 -24.99 -31.18
N GLY A 74 12.06 -26.14 -30.84
CA GLY A 74 11.33 -27.32 -30.40
C GLY A 74 10.69 -27.17 -29.02
N TRP A 75 9.86 -28.14 -28.63
CA TRP A 75 9.25 -28.19 -27.29
C TRP A 75 10.33 -28.34 -26.21
N PRO A 76 10.23 -27.65 -25.05
CA PRO A 76 11.20 -27.78 -23.98
C PRO A 76 11.10 -29.18 -23.36
N THR A 77 12.00 -30.07 -23.77
CA THR A 77 11.97 -31.51 -23.39
C THR A 77 12.77 -31.81 -22.12
N ASN A 78 13.46 -30.83 -21.53
CA ASN A 78 14.33 -31.05 -20.37
C ASN A 78 14.34 -29.85 -19.41
N VAL A 79 13.15 -29.48 -18.90
CA VAL A 79 13.04 -28.49 -17.83
C VAL A 79 13.39 -29.17 -16.51
N ARG A 80 14.42 -28.66 -15.82
CA ARG A 80 14.76 -29.06 -14.45
C ARG A 80 14.62 -27.86 -13.54
N HIS A 81 13.89 -28.03 -12.45
CA HIS A 81 13.80 -27.01 -11.41
C HIS A 81 15.05 -27.12 -10.53
N VAL A 82 16.00 -26.18 -10.70
CA VAL A 82 17.31 -26.22 -10.04
C VAL A 82 17.27 -25.58 -8.65
N SER A 83 16.43 -24.57 -8.45
CA SER A 83 16.30 -23.83 -7.19
C SER A 83 14.93 -23.18 -7.07
N HIS A 84 14.42 -23.08 -5.84
CA HIS A 84 13.21 -22.32 -5.52
C HIS A 84 13.61 -21.05 -4.77
N VAL A 85 13.31 -19.89 -5.33
CA VAL A 85 13.60 -18.59 -4.71
C VAL A 85 12.28 -17.98 -4.25
N THR A 86 12.22 -17.59 -2.98
CA THR A 86 11.08 -16.84 -2.41
C THR A 86 11.56 -15.50 -1.90
N PHE A 87 10.73 -14.48 -1.99
CA PHE A 87 11.00 -13.20 -1.34
C PHE A 87 10.26 -13.14 0.00
N ASP A 88 11.01 -12.92 1.07
CA ASP A 88 10.49 -12.59 2.40
C ASP A 88 10.69 -11.11 2.67
N TRP A 89 9.66 -10.45 3.16
CA TRP A 89 9.69 -9.03 3.47
C TRP A 89 10.71 -8.63 4.55
N PHE A 90 11.13 -9.47 5.49
CA PHE A 90 12.15 -9.09 6.48
C PHE A 90 13.57 -9.54 6.06
N ASN A 91 13.65 -10.71 5.42
CA ASN A 91 14.90 -11.41 5.15
C ASN A 91 15.36 -11.32 3.68
N GLY A 92 14.57 -10.70 2.80
CA GLY A 92 14.88 -10.57 1.37
C GLY A 92 14.71 -11.89 0.61
N PHE A 93 15.55 -12.15 -0.38
CA PHE A 93 15.48 -13.39 -1.15
C PHE A 93 16.02 -14.59 -0.36
N LEU A 94 15.15 -15.59 -0.16
CA LEU A 94 15.47 -16.88 0.44
C LEU A 94 15.63 -17.94 -0.66
N GLY A 95 16.62 -18.82 -0.51
CA GLY A 95 16.87 -19.90 -1.48
C GLY A 95 17.57 -19.47 -2.76
N LEU A 96 18.13 -18.26 -2.81
CA LEU A 96 18.89 -17.74 -3.94
C LEU A 96 20.22 -18.52 -4.08
N PRO A 97 20.49 -19.15 -5.24
CA PRO A 97 21.77 -19.82 -5.50
C PRO A 97 22.97 -18.89 -5.29
N VAL A 98 24.09 -19.45 -4.82
CA VAL A 98 25.29 -18.70 -4.42
C VAL A 98 25.85 -17.88 -5.59
N GLU A 99 25.73 -18.39 -6.81
CA GLU A 99 26.11 -17.69 -8.04
C GLU A 99 25.38 -16.35 -8.23
N PHE A 100 24.12 -16.23 -7.78
CA PHE A 100 23.34 -14.99 -7.91
C PHE A 100 23.45 -14.09 -6.68
N GLN A 101 23.91 -14.61 -5.53
CA GLN A 101 24.14 -13.79 -4.33
C GLN A 101 25.25 -12.74 -4.53
N VAL A 102 26.12 -12.91 -5.53
CA VAL A 102 27.16 -11.94 -5.88
C VAL A 102 26.58 -10.72 -6.62
N GLU A 103 25.50 -10.92 -7.38
CA GLU A 103 24.86 -9.87 -8.19
C GLU A 103 23.71 -9.18 -7.43
N VAL A 104 23.10 -9.87 -6.47
CA VAL A 104 21.98 -9.37 -5.68
C VAL A 104 22.48 -8.91 -4.31
N PRO A 105 22.33 -7.63 -3.95
CA PRO A 105 22.66 -7.15 -2.61
C PRO A 105 22.00 -8.02 -1.53
N GLY A 106 22.74 -8.34 -0.46
CA GLY A 106 22.27 -9.26 0.58
C GLY A 106 20.96 -8.83 1.28
N ARG A 107 20.63 -7.54 1.25
CA ARG A 107 19.32 -7.00 1.60
C ARG A 107 18.85 -6.08 0.47
N VAL A 108 18.13 -6.65 -0.49
CA VAL A 108 17.48 -5.87 -1.55
C VAL A 108 16.31 -5.08 -0.97
N PRO A 109 16.13 -3.81 -1.36
CA PRO A 109 15.04 -3.01 -0.84
C PRO A 109 13.66 -3.51 -1.33
N SER A 110 13.62 -4.29 -2.40
CA SER A 110 12.42 -4.94 -2.93
C SER A 110 12.74 -6.24 -3.68
N ALA A 111 11.72 -7.08 -3.86
CA ALA A 111 11.71 -8.16 -4.85
C ALA A 111 11.83 -7.66 -6.31
N SER A 112 11.62 -6.38 -6.56
CA SER A 112 11.75 -5.71 -7.86
C SER A 112 13.03 -4.88 -7.94
N ALA A 113 13.44 -4.53 -9.17
CA ALA A 113 14.54 -3.59 -9.42
C ALA A 113 14.20 -2.13 -9.05
N THR A 114 12.94 -1.84 -8.76
CA THR A 114 12.46 -0.51 -8.36
C THR A 114 11.82 -0.56 -6.98
N VAL A 115 12.01 0.49 -6.18
CA VAL A 115 11.32 0.67 -4.88
C VAL A 115 10.06 1.52 -4.98
N PHE A 116 9.80 2.12 -6.14
CA PHE A 116 8.59 2.87 -6.46
C PHE A 116 7.70 2.06 -7.40
N GLY A 117 6.39 2.28 -7.36
CA GLY A 117 5.48 1.63 -8.32
C GLY A 117 5.11 0.18 -7.99
N ILE A 118 5.46 -0.32 -6.81
CA ILE A 118 5.35 -1.74 -6.45
C ILE A 118 4.54 -1.94 -5.18
N SER A 119 3.99 -3.14 -5.01
CA SER A 119 3.22 -3.49 -3.80
C SER A 119 4.13 -3.52 -2.58
N VAL A 120 3.58 -3.06 -1.45
CA VAL A 120 4.22 -3.10 -0.12
C VAL A 120 4.53 -4.53 0.32
N GLU A 121 3.78 -5.52 -0.16
CA GLU A 121 4.01 -6.96 0.07
C GLU A 121 5.29 -7.47 -0.60
N SER A 122 5.81 -6.74 -1.60
CA SER A 122 7.03 -7.06 -2.33
C SER A 122 8.23 -6.22 -1.87
N MET A 123 8.09 -5.48 -0.77
CA MET A 123 9.15 -4.63 -0.24
C MET A 123 9.82 -5.25 0.97
N GLN A 124 11.11 -4.91 1.14
CA GLN A 124 11.78 -5.23 2.38
C GLN A 124 11.32 -4.27 3.49
N CYS A 125 10.74 -4.82 4.54
CA CYS A 125 10.20 -4.11 5.68
C CYS A 125 11.07 -4.30 6.93
N SER A 126 10.98 -3.30 7.81
CA SER A 126 11.55 -3.31 9.15
C SER A 126 10.47 -2.78 10.12
N LEU A 127 10.69 -2.98 11.42
CA LEU A 127 9.78 -2.46 12.44
C LEU A 127 10.14 -1.00 12.77
N ASP A 128 9.13 -0.14 12.81
CA ASP A 128 9.28 1.21 13.36
C ASP A 128 9.36 1.19 14.91
N SER A 129 9.48 2.37 15.53
CA SER A 129 9.54 2.52 16.99
C SER A 129 8.27 2.05 17.72
N LYS A 130 7.16 1.86 17.01
CA LYS A 130 5.86 1.45 17.53
C LYS A 130 5.51 0.00 17.15
N GLY A 131 6.41 -0.72 16.49
CA GLY A 131 6.24 -2.11 16.09
C GLY A 131 5.43 -2.32 14.81
N ASN A 132 5.21 -1.27 14.02
CA ASN A 132 4.57 -1.39 12.71
C ASN A 132 5.58 -1.88 11.66
N SER A 133 5.13 -2.77 10.77
CA SER A 133 5.91 -3.18 9.60
C SER A 133 5.89 -2.06 8.55
N VAL A 134 7.04 -1.45 8.30
CA VAL A 134 7.20 -0.34 7.34
C VAL A 134 8.32 -0.68 6.36
N PRO A 135 8.17 -0.41 5.06
CA PRO A 135 9.25 -0.52 4.08
C PRO A 135 10.51 0.18 4.55
N THR A 136 11.61 -0.56 4.59
CA THR A 136 12.90 -0.11 5.14
C THR A 136 13.39 1.16 4.44
N ILE A 137 13.12 1.30 3.15
CA ILE A 137 13.47 2.50 2.38
C ILE A 137 12.78 3.77 2.91
N LEU A 138 11.55 3.68 3.41
CA LEU A 138 10.86 4.82 4.02
C LEU A 138 11.53 5.23 5.33
N LEU A 139 11.92 4.26 6.15
CA LEU A 139 12.64 4.52 7.41
C LEU A 139 13.99 5.20 7.14
N LEU A 140 14.74 4.73 6.14
CA LEU A 140 16.02 5.35 5.74
C LEU A 140 15.83 6.78 5.22
N MET A 141 14.78 7.03 4.42
CA MET A 141 14.45 8.37 3.94
C MET A 141 14.02 9.30 5.09
N GLN A 142 13.27 8.80 6.06
CA GLN A 142 12.87 9.56 7.25
C GLN A 142 14.07 9.90 8.13
N GLU A 143 14.93 8.93 8.44
CA GLU A 143 16.15 9.16 9.21
C GLU A 143 17.04 10.21 8.54
N ARG A 144 17.19 10.13 7.22
CA ARG A 144 17.91 11.14 6.44
C ARG A 144 17.26 12.52 6.53
N LEU A 145 15.94 12.58 6.41
CA LEU A 145 15.19 13.83 6.53
C LEU A 145 15.42 14.48 7.91
N TYR A 146 15.45 13.67 8.97
CA TYR A 146 15.57 14.16 10.35
C TYR A 146 17.01 14.62 10.63
N SER A 147 18.00 13.82 10.26
CA SER A 147 19.42 14.13 10.46
C SER A 147 19.89 15.38 9.73
N GLN A 148 19.28 15.73 8.59
CA GLN A 148 19.55 16.97 7.86
C GLN A 148 18.73 18.18 8.34
N GLY A 149 17.93 18.04 9.40
CA GLY A 149 17.08 19.12 9.91
C GLY A 149 15.88 19.44 9.02
N GLY A 150 15.42 18.48 8.21
CA GLY A 150 14.29 18.63 7.29
C GLY A 150 12.98 18.99 7.98
N LEU A 151 12.79 18.57 9.24
CA LEU A 151 11.61 18.96 10.04
C LEU A 151 11.52 20.47 10.27
N LYS A 152 12.64 21.20 10.27
CA LYS A 152 12.68 22.66 10.47
C LYS A 152 12.73 23.45 9.16
N ALA A 153 12.80 22.77 8.02
CA ALA A 153 12.89 23.42 6.72
C ALA A 153 11.56 24.08 6.34
N GLU A 154 11.60 25.37 6.02
CA GLU A 154 10.40 26.15 5.65
C GLU A 154 9.68 25.54 4.45
N GLY A 155 8.38 25.25 4.58
CA GLY A 155 7.57 24.69 3.52
C GLY A 155 7.91 23.24 3.17
N ILE A 156 8.50 22.47 4.09
CA ILE A 156 8.75 21.03 3.89
C ILE A 156 7.47 20.29 3.43
N PHE A 157 7.62 19.30 2.55
CA PHE A 157 6.52 18.62 1.83
C PHE A 157 5.67 19.48 0.89
N ARG A 158 5.72 20.81 0.95
CA ARG A 158 4.95 21.69 0.05
C ARG A 158 5.77 22.15 -1.15
N ILE A 159 7.04 22.49 -0.93
CA ILE A 159 7.93 23.00 -1.98
C ILE A 159 8.38 21.83 -2.86
N ASN A 160 8.24 22.00 -4.18
CA ASN A 160 8.87 21.11 -5.16
C ASN A 160 10.26 21.70 -5.50
N PRO A 161 11.34 20.91 -5.42
CA PRO A 161 12.66 21.39 -5.79
C PRO A 161 12.71 21.69 -7.30
N GLU A 162 13.39 22.77 -7.68
CA GLU A 162 13.51 23.20 -9.08
C GLU A 162 14.47 22.33 -9.91
N ASN A 163 15.22 21.43 -9.27
CA ASN A 163 16.40 20.79 -9.86
C ASN A 163 16.19 19.27 -10.05
N GLY A 164 16.31 18.81 -11.29
CA GLY A 164 16.09 17.42 -11.76
C GLY A 164 17.10 16.37 -11.27
N GLN A 165 17.47 16.39 -9.99
CA GLN A 165 18.21 15.31 -9.33
C GLN A 165 17.29 14.19 -8.84
N GLU A 166 15.97 14.34 -8.98
CA GLU A 166 15.01 13.34 -8.52
C GLU A 166 15.28 11.96 -9.14
N GLU A 167 15.47 11.88 -10.46
CA GLU A 167 15.76 10.62 -11.15
C GLU A 167 17.04 9.95 -10.64
N PHE A 168 18.11 10.73 -10.47
CA PHE A 168 19.38 10.23 -9.92
C PHE A 168 19.25 9.72 -8.48
N VAL A 169 18.45 10.38 -7.65
CA VAL A 169 18.18 9.90 -6.29
C VAL A 169 17.34 8.63 -6.35
N ARG A 170 16.32 8.56 -7.22
CA ARG A 170 15.47 7.37 -7.37
C ARG A 170 16.29 6.15 -7.77
N ASP A 171 17.25 6.31 -8.66
CA ASP A 171 18.18 5.24 -9.01
C ASP A 171 18.94 4.75 -7.78
N GLN A 172 19.45 5.63 -6.93
CA GLN A 172 20.13 5.23 -5.69
C GLN A 172 19.18 4.55 -4.68
N LEU A 173 17.95 5.04 -4.56
CA LEU A 173 16.94 4.43 -3.69
C LEU A 173 16.57 3.01 -4.16
N ASN A 174 16.59 2.75 -5.48
CA ASN A 174 16.41 1.41 -6.04
C ASN A 174 17.49 0.42 -5.58
N TRP A 175 18.69 0.91 -5.22
CA TRP A 175 19.76 0.13 -4.60
C TRP A 175 19.69 0.11 -3.06
N GLY A 176 18.71 0.75 -2.45
CA GLY A 176 18.58 0.89 -1.00
C GLY A 176 19.50 1.95 -0.39
N ILE A 177 20.03 2.87 -1.20
CA ILE A 177 20.97 3.90 -0.78
C ILE A 177 20.27 5.26 -0.74
N VAL A 178 20.32 5.93 0.41
CA VAL A 178 19.83 7.31 0.57
C VAL A 178 21.03 8.27 0.62
N PRO A 179 21.20 9.17 -0.38
CA PRO A 179 22.39 10.03 -0.48
C PRO A 179 22.58 10.97 0.71
N ASP A 180 23.83 11.27 1.05
CA ASP A 180 24.18 12.07 2.23
C ASP A 180 23.87 13.57 2.10
N ASP A 181 23.99 14.12 0.90
CA ASP A 181 23.89 15.54 0.58
C ASP A 181 22.60 15.89 -0.20
N ILE A 182 21.60 15.01 -0.12
CA ILE A 182 20.30 15.23 -0.77
C ILE A 182 19.60 16.49 -0.24
N ASN A 183 18.93 17.22 -1.12
CA ASN A 183 18.06 18.32 -0.72
C ASN A 183 16.82 17.80 0.04
N VAL A 184 16.53 18.36 1.22
CA VAL A 184 15.41 17.95 2.08
C VAL A 184 14.03 18.07 1.40
N HIS A 185 13.81 19.05 0.52
CA HIS A 185 12.55 19.17 -0.23
C HIS A 185 12.44 18.12 -1.33
N CYS A 186 13.56 17.72 -1.94
CA CYS A 186 13.61 16.59 -2.87
C CYS A 186 13.29 15.28 -2.16
N LEU A 187 13.91 15.03 -1.01
CA LEU A 187 13.64 13.85 -0.20
C LEU A 187 12.18 13.79 0.27
N ALA A 188 11.64 14.90 0.76
CA ALA A 188 10.22 15.01 1.12
C ALA A 188 9.29 14.80 -0.09
N GLY A 189 9.68 15.30 -1.26
CA GLY A 189 9.00 15.04 -2.53
C GLY A 189 8.95 13.55 -2.88
N LEU A 190 10.07 12.85 -2.71
CA LEU A 190 10.22 11.41 -2.98
C LEU A 190 9.41 10.55 -2.00
N ILE A 191 9.37 10.91 -0.71
CA ILE A 191 8.50 10.23 0.26
C ILE A 191 7.03 10.32 -0.19
N LYS A 192 6.55 11.51 -0.59
CA LYS A 192 5.17 11.65 -1.12
C LYS A 192 4.99 10.87 -2.43
N ALA A 193 5.97 10.93 -3.33
CA ALA A 193 5.93 10.22 -4.60
C ALA A 193 5.82 8.70 -4.39
N TRP A 194 6.53 8.17 -3.41
CA TRP A 194 6.45 6.76 -3.04
C TRP A 194 5.01 6.32 -2.73
N PHE A 195 4.29 7.08 -1.88
CA PHE A 195 2.87 6.77 -1.58
C PHE A 195 1.97 6.88 -2.82
N ARG A 196 2.16 7.96 -3.60
CA ARG A 196 1.38 8.23 -4.81
C ARG A 196 1.57 7.17 -5.89
N GLU A 197 2.71 6.49 -5.90
CA GLU A 197 3.04 5.50 -6.92
C GLU A 197 2.70 4.08 -6.51
N LEU A 198 2.15 3.86 -5.31
CA LEU A 198 1.67 2.54 -4.93
C LEU A 198 0.58 2.03 -5.91
N PRO A 199 0.58 0.73 -6.26
CA PRO A 199 -0.45 0.14 -7.13
C PRO A 199 -1.88 0.33 -6.60
N SER A 200 -2.02 0.41 -5.27
CA SER A 200 -3.21 0.77 -4.54
C SER A 200 -2.80 1.75 -3.45
N GLY A 201 -3.47 2.90 -3.35
CA GLY A 201 -3.22 3.86 -2.29
C GLY A 201 -3.50 3.26 -0.91
N VAL A 202 -2.82 3.78 0.10
CA VAL A 202 -2.91 3.28 1.50
C VAL A 202 -4.35 3.32 2.02
N LEU A 203 -5.13 4.32 1.59
CA LEU A 203 -6.52 4.49 2.01
C LEU A 203 -7.55 3.89 1.03
N ASP A 204 -7.13 3.29 -0.09
CA ASP A 204 -8.04 2.70 -1.08
C ASP A 204 -8.70 1.40 -0.58
N GLY A 205 -8.21 0.84 0.54
CA GLY A 205 -8.89 -0.25 1.25
C GLY A 205 -10.19 0.19 1.93
N LEU A 206 -10.44 1.49 2.07
CA LEU A 206 -11.66 2.04 2.65
C LEU A 206 -12.72 2.27 1.57
N SER A 207 -14.00 2.06 1.90
CA SER A 207 -15.08 2.39 0.96
C SER A 207 -15.18 3.91 0.78
N PRO A 208 -15.17 4.43 -0.46
CA PRO A 208 -15.34 5.86 -0.73
C PRO A 208 -16.64 6.42 -0.13
N GLU A 209 -17.70 5.62 -0.09
CA GLU A 209 -19.00 6.01 0.49
C GLU A 209 -18.89 6.24 2.00
N GLN A 210 -18.13 5.39 2.71
CA GLN A 210 -17.94 5.53 4.15
C GLN A 210 -17.05 6.74 4.47
N VAL A 211 -16.00 6.97 3.67
CA VAL A 211 -15.13 8.14 3.81
C VAL A 211 -15.91 9.44 3.55
N LEU A 212 -16.78 9.46 2.54
CA LEU A 212 -17.65 10.61 2.24
C LEU A 212 -18.71 10.87 3.31
N GLY A 213 -19.19 9.83 3.98
CA GLY A 213 -20.18 9.90 5.06
C GLY A 213 -19.62 10.23 6.45
N CYS A 214 -18.30 10.45 6.57
CA CYS A 214 -17.69 10.84 7.84
C CYS A 214 -17.85 12.32 8.10
N ASP A 215 -18.39 12.62 9.28
CA ASP A 215 -18.69 13.96 9.78
C ASP A 215 -18.10 14.21 11.18
N ASN A 216 -17.47 13.20 11.79
CA ASN A 216 -16.91 13.28 13.14
C ASN A 216 -15.59 12.52 13.26
N GLU A 217 -14.85 12.83 14.32
CA GLU A 217 -13.51 12.28 14.58
C GLU A 217 -13.53 10.79 14.93
N ASP A 218 -14.52 10.34 15.70
CA ASP A 218 -14.63 8.95 16.13
C ASP A 218 -14.83 7.99 14.95
N LYS A 219 -15.64 8.39 13.96
CA LYS A 219 -15.89 7.63 12.72
C LYS A 219 -14.61 7.47 11.89
N TYR A 220 -13.74 8.49 11.87
CA TYR A 220 -12.46 8.39 11.19
C TYR A 220 -11.54 7.35 11.86
N VAL A 221 -11.52 7.32 13.19
CA VAL A 221 -10.76 6.31 13.95
C VAL A 221 -11.33 4.91 13.71
N GLU A 222 -12.66 4.76 13.66
CA GLU A 222 -13.31 3.49 13.33
C GLU A 222 -13.06 3.04 11.88
N LEU A 223 -12.96 3.98 10.94
CA LEU A 223 -12.60 3.70 9.55
C LEU A 223 -11.19 3.12 9.45
N VAL A 224 -10.22 3.74 10.12
CA VAL A 224 -8.82 3.28 10.07
C VAL A 224 -8.68 1.84 10.57
N LYS A 225 -9.53 1.40 11.51
CA LYS A 225 -9.56 -0.01 11.98
C LYS A 225 -9.99 -1.02 10.92
N GLN A 226 -10.58 -0.58 9.81
CA GLN A 226 -10.96 -1.44 8.68
C GLN A 226 -9.80 -1.69 7.71
N LEU A 227 -8.73 -0.91 7.82
CA LEU A 227 -7.52 -1.14 7.03
C LEU A 227 -6.88 -2.47 7.43
N LYS A 228 -6.32 -3.13 6.43
CA LYS A 228 -5.44 -4.28 6.65
C LYS A 228 -4.22 -3.85 7.49
N PRO A 229 -3.60 -4.77 8.24
CA PRO A 229 -2.51 -4.43 9.16
C PRO A 229 -1.33 -3.69 8.51
N MET A 230 -0.98 -4.03 7.27
CA MET A 230 0.14 -3.42 6.55
C MET A 230 -0.16 -1.96 6.17
N GLU A 231 -1.33 -1.72 5.58
CA GLU A 231 -1.82 -0.39 5.22
C GLU A 231 -2.06 0.47 6.47
N ALA A 232 -2.57 -0.12 7.55
CA ALA A 232 -2.73 0.56 8.83
C ALA A 232 -1.38 0.98 9.43
N GLY A 233 -0.38 0.09 9.41
CA GLY A 233 0.97 0.39 9.88
C GLY A 233 1.65 1.50 9.07
N LEU A 234 1.47 1.48 7.74
CA LEU A 234 1.95 2.53 6.85
C LEU A 234 1.27 3.88 7.10
N LEU A 235 -0.05 3.88 7.26
CA LEU A 235 -0.79 5.09 7.60
C LEU A 235 -0.34 5.64 8.95
N HIS A 236 -0.18 4.76 9.94
CA HIS A 236 0.29 5.13 11.27
C HIS A 236 1.66 5.79 11.21
N TRP A 237 2.62 5.17 10.53
CA TRP A 237 3.95 5.73 10.31
C TRP A 237 3.90 7.09 9.59
N ALA A 238 3.06 7.23 8.56
CA ALA A 238 2.91 8.48 7.84
C ALA A 238 2.31 9.59 8.73
N VAL A 239 1.30 9.26 9.54
CA VAL A 239 0.68 10.19 10.49
C VAL A 239 1.69 10.62 11.55
N ASP A 240 2.55 9.73 12.05
CA ASP A 240 3.63 10.09 12.95
C ASP A 240 4.62 11.06 12.32
N LEU A 241 5.08 10.79 11.09
CA LEU A 241 5.94 11.72 10.35
C LEU A 241 5.25 13.09 10.15
N MET A 242 3.95 13.10 9.85
CA MET A 242 3.19 14.34 9.71
C MET A 242 3.07 15.08 11.05
N ALA A 243 2.87 14.37 12.16
CA ALA A 243 2.84 14.95 13.50
C ALA A 243 4.19 15.57 13.89
N ASP A 244 5.30 14.87 13.63
CA ASP A 244 6.67 15.36 13.89
C ASP A 244 6.95 16.67 13.12
N VAL A 245 6.41 16.82 11.90
CA VAL A 245 6.51 18.07 11.14
C VAL A 245 5.67 19.18 11.78
N VAL A 246 4.45 18.88 12.20
CA VAL A 246 3.56 19.87 12.80
C VAL A 246 4.06 20.36 14.16
N GLU A 247 4.76 19.53 14.93
CA GLU A 247 5.42 19.94 16.18
C GLU A 247 6.46 21.06 15.93
N GLU A 248 7.08 21.09 14.75
CA GLU A 248 8.06 22.10 14.34
C GLU A 248 7.44 23.25 13.50
N GLU A 249 6.11 23.44 13.57
CA GLU A 249 5.35 24.45 12.80
C GLU A 249 5.94 25.85 12.91
N GLU A 250 6.45 26.22 14.09
CA GLU A 250 7.06 27.54 14.32
C GLU A 250 8.24 27.82 13.38
N SER A 251 9.00 26.79 13.03
CA SER A 251 10.14 26.87 12.11
C SER A 251 9.70 26.66 10.66
N ASN A 252 9.02 25.55 10.38
CA ASN A 252 8.75 25.10 9.01
C ASN A 252 7.48 25.72 8.37
N LYS A 253 6.62 26.39 9.15
CA LYS A 253 5.36 27.03 8.72
C LYS A 253 4.28 26.08 8.19
N MET A 254 4.34 24.81 8.56
CA MET A 254 3.44 23.76 8.11
C MET A 254 2.57 23.24 9.26
N ASN A 255 1.35 23.78 9.39
CA ASN A 255 0.34 23.26 10.32
C ASN A 255 -0.31 21.94 9.84
N ALA A 256 -1.07 21.29 10.72
CA ALA A 256 -1.75 20.02 10.44
C ALA A 256 -2.61 20.04 9.17
N ARG A 257 -3.33 21.15 8.91
CA ARG A 257 -4.15 21.29 7.71
C ARG A 257 -3.30 21.39 6.43
N ASN A 258 -2.21 22.16 6.47
CA ASN A 258 -1.30 22.31 5.34
C ASN A 258 -0.62 20.98 5.00
N ILE A 259 -0.19 20.23 6.02
CA ILE A 259 0.41 18.91 5.85
C ILE A 259 -0.60 17.88 5.31
N ALA A 260 -1.79 17.81 5.91
CA ALA A 260 -2.85 16.94 5.41
C ALA A 260 -3.21 17.23 3.95
N MET A 261 -3.26 18.51 3.55
CA MET A 261 -3.57 18.91 2.18
C MET A 261 -2.52 18.42 1.16
N VAL A 262 -1.23 18.44 1.52
CA VAL A 262 -0.17 17.98 0.60
C VAL A 262 -0.05 16.46 0.55
N PHE A 263 -0.45 15.75 1.62
CA PHE A 263 -0.40 14.28 1.68
C PHE A 263 -1.65 13.61 1.11
N ALA A 264 -2.85 14.16 1.34
CA ALA A 264 -4.12 13.60 0.91
C ALA A 264 -4.15 13.08 -0.55
N PRO A 265 -3.69 13.83 -1.57
CA PRO A 265 -3.71 13.36 -2.96
C PRO A 265 -2.74 12.19 -3.23
N ASN A 266 -1.83 11.87 -2.31
CA ASN A 266 -0.89 10.74 -2.44
C ASN A 266 -1.37 9.49 -1.71
N MET A 267 -2.48 9.55 -0.95
CA MET A 267 -2.97 8.41 -0.16
C MET A 267 -3.97 7.53 -0.89
N THR A 268 -4.50 7.95 -2.04
CA THR A 268 -5.60 7.28 -2.76
C THR A 268 -5.45 7.34 -4.26
N GLN A 269 -5.85 6.29 -4.97
CA GLN A 269 -5.92 6.23 -6.44
C GLN A 269 -7.37 6.31 -6.91
N MET A 270 -7.89 7.51 -7.12
CA MET A 270 -9.25 7.71 -7.63
C MET A 270 -9.26 8.14 -9.08
N SER A 271 -9.97 7.38 -9.92
CA SER A 271 -10.03 7.60 -11.37
C SER A 271 -11.07 8.63 -11.80
N ASP A 272 -12.20 8.70 -11.08
CA ASP A 272 -13.29 9.63 -11.39
C ASP A 272 -12.99 11.03 -10.83
N PRO A 273 -12.91 12.09 -11.66
CA PRO A 273 -12.46 13.41 -11.20
C PRO A 273 -13.36 14.07 -10.14
N LEU A 274 -14.68 13.85 -10.20
CA LEU A 274 -15.62 14.47 -9.26
C LEU A 274 -15.56 13.78 -7.90
N MET A 275 -15.65 12.45 -7.90
CA MET A 275 -15.47 11.65 -6.70
C MET A 275 -14.08 11.88 -6.13
N ALA A 276 -13.03 11.97 -6.96
CA ALA A 276 -11.66 12.21 -6.50
C ALA A 276 -11.53 13.51 -5.72
N LEU A 277 -12.17 14.59 -6.20
CA LEU A 277 -12.17 15.87 -5.50
C LEU A 277 -12.88 15.78 -4.14
N MET A 278 -14.08 15.20 -4.10
CA MET A 278 -14.85 15.06 -2.86
C MET A 278 -14.12 14.17 -1.85
N HIS A 279 -13.58 13.05 -2.33
CA HIS A 279 -12.83 12.10 -1.52
C HIS A 279 -11.53 12.72 -1.00
N ALA A 280 -10.79 13.48 -1.82
CA ALA A 280 -9.57 14.14 -1.39
C ALA A 280 -9.81 15.15 -0.25
N VAL A 281 -10.94 15.86 -0.26
CA VAL A 281 -11.32 16.75 0.85
C VAL A 281 -11.52 15.95 2.14
N GLN A 282 -12.20 14.80 2.06
CA GLN A 282 -12.43 13.98 3.24
C GLN A 282 -11.17 13.26 3.72
N VAL A 283 -10.32 12.81 2.81
CA VAL A 283 -8.99 12.28 3.14
C VAL A 283 -8.16 13.35 3.84
N MET A 284 -8.18 14.60 3.37
CA MET A 284 -7.51 15.70 4.05
C MET A 284 -8.05 15.89 5.48
N ASN A 285 -9.37 15.88 5.67
CA ASN A 285 -9.98 15.99 7.00
C ASN A 285 -9.60 14.81 7.90
N LEU A 286 -9.67 13.58 7.39
CA LEU A 286 -9.22 12.36 8.07
C LEU A 286 -7.77 12.50 8.53
N LEU A 287 -6.85 12.84 7.63
CA LEU A 287 -5.43 13.00 7.97
C LEU A 287 -5.23 14.11 9.00
N GLN A 288 -5.91 15.25 8.84
CA GLN A 288 -5.83 16.35 9.81
C GLN A 288 -6.30 15.90 11.20
N THR A 289 -7.42 15.19 11.29
CA THR A 289 -7.94 14.65 12.56
C THR A 289 -6.96 13.65 13.18
N LEU A 290 -6.39 12.73 12.39
CA LEU A 290 -5.41 11.76 12.88
C LEU A 290 -4.15 12.45 13.41
N ILE A 291 -3.63 13.45 12.71
CA ILE A 291 -2.46 14.23 13.16
C ILE A 291 -2.76 14.90 14.51
N MET A 292 -3.89 15.61 14.61
CA MET A 292 -4.26 16.31 15.84
C MET A 292 -4.44 15.33 17.01
N LYS A 293 -5.06 14.18 16.77
CA LYS A 293 -5.21 13.12 17.77
C LYS A 293 -3.87 12.60 18.24
N THR A 294 -2.94 12.31 17.32
CA THR A 294 -1.59 11.85 17.67
C THR A 294 -0.84 12.87 18.51
N LEU A 295 -0.96 14.17 18.23
CA LEU A 295 -0.35 15.23 19.02
C LEU A 295 -0.94 15.30 20.45
N LEU A 296 -2.27 15.22 20.57
CA LEU A 296 -2.94 15.20 21.87
C LEU A 296 -2.51 14.00 22.72
N GLU A 297 -2.42 12.80 22.13
CA GLU A 297 -1.95 11.59 22.81
C GLU A 297 -0.49 11.74 23.31
N ARG A 298 0.37 12.44 22.54
CA ARG A 298 1.74 12.75 22.96
C ARG A 298 1.78 13.74 24.13
N GLU A 299 0.91 14.73 24.16
CA GLU A 299 0.80 15.69 25.29
C GLU A 299 0.30 15.02 26.58
N GLU A 300 -0.66 14.10 26.47
CA GLU A 300 -1.19 13.34 27.62
C GLU A 300 -0.17 12.35 28.20
N THR A 301 0.58 11.65 27.33
CA THR A 301 1.66 10.74 27.75
C THR A 301 2.83 11.49 28.36
N ALA A 302 3.16 12.67 27.83
CA ALA A 302 4.12 13.57 28.46
C ALA A 302 3.60 13.98 29.86
N SER A 303 2.38 14.52 29.96
CA SER A 303 1.79 15.03 31.21
C SER A 303 1.61 13.98 32.31
N SER A 304 1.31 12.74 31.95
CA SER A 304 1.14 11.63 32.90
C SER A 304 2.46 11.11 33.48
N SER A 305 3.59 11.30 32.79
CA SER A 305 4.92 10.89 33.27
C SER A 305 5.41 11.71 34.48
N TYR A 306 4.84 12.90 34.71
CA TYR A 306 5.22 13.79 35.82
C TYR A 306 4.38 13.61 37.10
N ALA A 307 3.37 12.73 37.08
CA ALA A 307 2.42 12.58 38.18
C ALA A 307 2.75 11.45 39.18
N PHE A 308 3.86 10.72 39.02
CA PHE A 308 4.20 9.56 39.87
C PHE A 308 5.45 9.73 40.76
N ASP A 309 6.05 10.93 40.87
CA ASP A 309 7.19 11.13 41.78
C ASP A 309 6.88 12.24 42.80
N GLY A 310 6.09 11.87 43.81
CA GLY A 310 5.89 12.66 45.02
C GLY A 310 5.87 11.71 46.22
N PRO A 311 6.83 11.80 47.16
CA PRO A 311 6.78 11.01 48.38
C PRO A 311 5.69 11.60 49.28
N THR A 312 4.57 10.90 49.42
CA THR A 312 3.63 11.18 50.50
C THR A 312 4.13 10.48 51.76
N ASP A 313 4.92 11.21 52.55
CA ASP A 313 5.15 10.88 53.95
C ASP A 313 3.83 11.03 54.72
N ASP A 314 3.41 9.88 55.23
CA ASP A 314 2.72 9.60 56.49
C ASP A 314 1.46 10.38 56.94
N GLU A 315 0.49 9.52 57.31
CA GLU A 315 -0.33 9.56 58.53
C GLU A 315 -1.83 9.87 58.30
N PHE A 316 -2.68 8.83 58.33
CA PHE A 316 -3.79 8.72 59.30
C PHE A 316 -4.59 7.39 59.20
N ASP A 317 -4.35 6.55 60.20
CA ASP A 317 -5.28 5.72 61.01
C ASP A 317 -6.23 4.68 60.36
N CYS A 318 -5.89 3.40 60.57
CA CYS A 318 -6.76 2.24 60.36
C CYS A 318 -7.67 1.99 61.57
N ARG A 319 -8.96 2.37 61.50
CA ARG A 319 -10.02 1.76 62.35
C ARG A 319 -11.38 1.76 61.67
N SER A 320 -11.87 0.58 61.27
CA SER A 320 -13.16 0.00 61.72
C SER A 320 -13.54 -1.20 60.86
N LEU A 321 -13.28 -2.40 61.39
CA LEU A 321 -14.02 -3.61 61.04
C LEU A 321 -15.33 -3.59 61.84
N GLN A 322 -16.47 -3.77 61.16
CA GLN A 322 -17.68 -4.26 61.80
C GLN A 322 -18.43 -5.21 60.86
N GLU A 323 -18.12 -6.48 61.04
CA GLU A 323 -19.02 -7.64 61.11
C GLU A 323 -20.45 -7.50 60.58
N MET A 324 -20.80 -8.35 59.61
CA MET A 324 -22.10 -9.06 59.61
C MET A 324 -21.89 -10.52 59.19
N ASP A 325 -22.61 -11.37 59.90
CA ASP A 325 -22.39 -12.81 60.08
C ASP A 325 -23.41 -13.65 59.26
N MET A 326 -23.01 -14.90 58.99
CA MET A 326 -23.85 -16.12 58.97
C MET A 326 -24.81 -16.43 57.78
N SER A 327 -24.50 -17.46 56.96
CA SER A 327 -25.03 -18.84 57.11
C SER A 327 -24.80 -19.80 55.91
N CYS A 328 -24.56 -21.06 56.29
CA CYS A 328 -24.26 -22.38 55.67
C CYS A 328 -25.07 -22.80 54.41
N GLU A 329 -24.71 -23.78 53.56
CA GLU A 329 -24.17 -25.15 53.76
C GLU A 329 -23.37 -25.71 52.54
N GLU A 330 -22.48 -26.69 52.78
CA GLU A 330 -21.84 -27.57 51.78
C GLU A 330 -22.70 -28.82 51.46
N PRO A 331 -22.32 -29.65 50.46
CA PRO A 331 -21.57 -30.86 50.87
C PRO A 331 -20.43 -31.33 49.93
N MET A 332 -19.35 -31.79 50.58
CA MET A 332 -18.43 -32.90 50.27
C MET A 332 -18.55 -33.67 48.94
N SER A 333 -17.40 -33.93 48.30
CA SER A 333 -16.86 -35.29 48.21
C SER A 333 -15.37 -35.34 47.82
N ASP A 334 -14.69 -36.27 48.48
CA ASP A 334 -13.28 -36.62 48.46
C ASP A 334 -12.68 -36.96 47.08
N TYR A 335 -11.38 -36.70 46.90
CA TYR A 335 -10.39 -37.79 46.73
C TYR A 335 -8.98 -37.33 47.15
N SER A 336 -8.45 -38.04 48.14
CA SER A 336 -7.08 -38.01 48.68
C SER A 336 -6.00 -38.19 47.59
N ASN A 337 -4.92 -37.40 47.58
CA ASN A 337 -3.71 -37.43 48.43
C ASN A 337 -2.77 -38.62 48.17
N SER A 338 -1.55 -38.34 47.73
CA SER A 338 -0.25 -38.80 48.28
C SER A 338 0.84 -38.54 47.23
N LEU A 339 1.76 -37.61 47.46
CA LEU A 339 2.92 -37.65 48.37
C LEU A 339 4.11 -38.42 47.79
N TYR A 340 5.23 -37.69 47.68
CA TYR A 340 6.57 -37.93 48.25
C TYR A 340 7.65 -37.49 47.25
N ALA A 341 8.28 -36.34 47.48
CA ALA A 341 9.43 -36.11 48.36
C ALA A 341 10.75 -36.46 47.64
N ASN A 342 11.55 -35.44 47.32
CA ASN A 342 12.72 -34.96 48.06
C ASN A 342 14.03 -35.62 47.62
N SER A 343 14.99 -34.80 47.20
CA SER A 343 16.38 -34.71 47.71
C SER A 343 17.12 -33.75 46.75
N SER A 344 17.57 -32.55 47.10
CA SER A 344 18.63 -32.12 48.04
C SER A 344 20.02 -32.74 47.77
N GLY A 345 21.04 -31.87 47.73
CA GLY A 345 22.49 -32.19 47.67
C GLY A 345 23.12 -31.64 46.38
N ASP A 346 23.59 -30.40 46.25
CA ASP A 346 24.53 -29.57 47.04
C ASP A 346 26.01 -29.72 46.61
N GLU A 347 26.63 -28.54 46.48
CA GLU A 347 28.06 -28.17 46.55
C GLU A 347 29.11 -28.40 45.43
N ASN A 348 29.90 -27.31 45.27
CA ASN A 348 31.34 -27.18 44.92
C ASN A 348 31.76 -27.29 43.44
N GLU A 349 32.71 -26.52 42.89
CA GLU A 349 33.65 -25.49 43.37
C GLU A 349 34.29 -24.83 42.13
N ILE A 350 34.46 -23.50 42.17
CA ILE A 350 35.62 -22.66 41.79
C ILE A 350 36.70 -23.25 40.83
N GLU A 351 36.96 -22.57 39.69
CA GLU A 351 38.24 -21.83 39.44
C GLU A 351 38.23 -21.02 38.11
N PRO A 352 38.86 -19.81 38.10
CA PRO A 352 39.27 -19.07 36.91
C PRO A 352 40.80 -19.09 36.70
N LEU A 353 41.26 -18.72 35.50
CA LEU A 353 42.62 -18.30 35.01
C LEU A 353 42.76 -18.88 33.58
N GLY A 354 43.19 -18.21 32.51
CA GLY A 354 43.99 -17.00 32.33
C GLY A 354 45.14 -17.35 31.38
N GLU A 355 45.06 -16.94 30.11
CA GLU A 355 46.15 -16.48 29.20
C GLU A 355 45.57 -16.02 27.86
#